data_AF-A0A1F1ZVA5-F1
#
_entry.id   AF-A0A1F1ZVA5-F1
#
_cell.length_a   1.000
_cell.length_b   1.000
_cell.length_c   1.000
_cell.angle_alpha   90.00
_cell.angle_beta   90.00
_cell.angle_gamma   90.00
#
_symmetry.space_group_name_H-M   'P 1'
#
loop_
_entity.id
_entity.type
_entity.pdbx_description
1 polymer ?
#
loop_
_entity_poly.entity_id
_entity_poly.type
_entity_poly.pdbx_seq_one_letter_code
_entity_poly.pdbx_strand_id
1 'polypeptide(L)'
;MLDITFTDIADRLPIPVTEEQKRFIEVRITDALDLIREAFMRRGRDFERELDAVSWLPLAAKRIVIEMVAAAVTVGPHVGARSLSSTTGPQSDAVTYTDAGQLVRFSGVGLTDEMLFDLGLVPRGPRGRFPSPLQWPEVHARRRWS
;
A
#
# COMPACT_ATOMS: atom_id res chain seq x y z
N MET A 1 -14.85 0.66 18.90
CA MET A 1 -14.63 1.78 17.97
C MET A 1 -13.16 2.19 18.01
N LEU A 2 -12.49 2.17 16.85
CA LEU A 2 -11.09 2.54 16.71
C LEU A 2 -10.96 4.06 16.59
N ASP A 3 -10.32 4.71 17.57
CA ASP A 3 -10.10 6.16 17.54
C ASP A 3 -8.67 6.46 17.08
N ILE A 4 -8.56 7.12 15.93
CA ILE A 4 -7.29 7.54 15.33
C ILE A 4 -7.40 9.02 15.05
N THR A 5 -6.54 9.78 15.71
CA THR A 5 -6.57 11.23 15.67
C THR A 5 -5.48 11.78 14.74
N PHE A 6 -5.64 13.02 14.32
CA PHE A 6 -4.58 13.75 13.60
C PHE A 6 -3.24 13.70 14.35
N THR A 7 -3.25 13.85 15.67
CA THR A 7 -2.06 13.83 16.52
C THR A 7 -1.31 12.49 16.44
N ASP A 8 -2.03 11.37 16.32
CA ASP A 8 -1.38 10.06 16.11
C ASP A 8 -0.52 10.03 14.85
N ILE A 9 -0.87 10.81 13.82
CA ILE A 9 -0.14 10.83 12.55
C ILE A 9 0.91 11.93 12.55
N ALA A 10 0.56 13.12 13.02
CA ALA A 10 1.44 14.29 13.05
C ALA A 10 2.72 14.03 13.85
N ASP A 11 2.62 13.37 15.02
CA ASP A 11 3.77 13.06 15.88
C ASP A 11 4.78 12.09 15.24
N ARG A 12 4.34 11.36 14.20
CA ARG A 12 5.15 10.36 13.49
C ARG A 12 5.75 10.89 12.19
N LEU A 13 5.28 12.04 11.72
CA LEU A 13 5.78 12.66 10.49
C LEU A 13 7.07 13.46 10.79
N PRO A 14 8.10 13.37 9.93
CA PRO A 14 9.35 14.11 10.11
C PRO A 14 9.23 15.61 9.76
N ILE A 15 8.06 16.06 9.28
CA ILE A 15 7.85 17.42 8.74
C ILE A 15 6.70 18.08 9.53
N PRO A 16 6.83 19.35 9.94
CA PRO A 16 5.75 20.09 10.58
C PRO A 16 4.56 20.22 9.63
N VAL A 17 3.37 19.92 10.15
CA VAL A 17 2.15 19.86 9.36
C VAL A 17 1.45 21.24 9.36
N THR A 18 1.11 21.75 8.18
CA THR A 18 0.33 23.00 8.04
C THR A 18 -1.17 22.75 8.29
N GLU A 19 -1.95 23.82 8.55
CA GLU A 19 -3.41 23.71 8.73
C GLU A 19 -4.13 23.15 7.49
N GLU A 20 -3.63 23.43 6.28
CA GLU A 20 -4.16 22.85 5.04
C GLU A 20 -3.90 21.34 4.97
N GLN A 21 -2.72 20.90 5.40
CA GLN A 21 -2.36 19.49 5.48
C GLN A 21 -3.13 18.75 6.58
N LYS A 22 -3.51 19.44 7.66
CA LYS A 22 -4.36 18.87 8.71
C LYS A 22 -5.71 18.41 8.16
N ARG A 23 -6.41 19.29 7.42
CA ARG A 23 -7.68 18.93 6.77
C ARG A 23 -7.48 17.78 5.77
N PHE A 24 -6.38 17.80 5.03
CA PHE A 24 -6.04 16.72 4.09
C PHE A 24 -5.84 15.37 4.81
N ILE A 25 -5.16 15.37 5.96
CA ILE A 25 -4.92 14.16 6.78
C ILE A 25 -6.22 13.61 7.35
N GLU A 26 -7.08 14.46 7.92
CA GLU A 26 -8.36 14.03 8.51
C GLU A 26 -9.27 13.32 7.48
N VAL A 27 -9.34 13.85 6.25
CA VAL A 27 -10.07 13.21 5.15
C VAL A 27 -9.47 11.85 4.83
N ARG A 28 -8.14 11.71 4.85
CA ARG A 28 -7.44 10.47 4.49
C ARG A 28 -7.54 9.40 5.57
N ILE A 29 -7.63 9.81 6.84
CA ILE A 29 -7.97 8.89 7.94
C ILE A 29 -9.34 8.28 7.67
N THR A 30 -10.33 9.12 7.33
CA THR A 30 -11.70 8.67 7.04
C THR A 30 -11.72 7.74 5.83
N ASP A 31 -11.10 8.15 4.73
CA ASP A 31 -10.99 7.34 3.50
C ASP A 31 -10.33 5.97 3.79
N ALA A 32 -9.27 5.94 4.61
CA ALA A 32 -8.58 4.70 4.96
C ALA A 32 -9.46 3.76 5.79
N LEU A 33 -10.20 4.28 6.77
CA LEU A 33 -11.14 3.49 7.58
C LEU A 33 -12.25 2.90 6.72
N ASP A 34 -12.80 3.68 5.79
CA ASP A 34 -13.84 3.22 4.88
C ASP A 34 -13.32 2.13 3.93
N LEU A 35 -12.09 2.27 3.45
CA LEU A 35 -11.42 1.24 2.63
C LEU A 35 -11.22 -0.08 3.39
N ILE A 36 -10.83 0.01 4.66
CA ILE A 36 -10.69 -1.18 5.54
C ILE A 36 -12.07 -1.82 5.76
N ARG A 37 -13.09 -1.04 6.13
CA ARG A 37 -14.46 -1.53 6.31
C ARG A 37 -14.98 -2.23 5.05
N GLU A 38 -14.80 -1.61 3.89
CA GLU A 38 -15.17 -2.21 2.61
C GLU A 38 -14.42 -3.53 2.37
N ALA A 39 -13.12 -3.60 2.70
CA ALA A 39 -12.32 -4.81 2.54
C ALA A 39 -12.81 -5.98 3.42
N PHE A 40 -13.32 -5.69 4.62
CA PHE A 40 -14.00 -6.66 5.49
C PHE A 40 -15.36 -7.07 4.91
N MET A 41 -16.18 -6.10 4.51
CA MET A 41 -17.52 -6.35 3.95
C MET A 41 -17.46 -7.20 2.67
N ARG A 42 -16.51 -6.94 1.77
CA ARG A 42 -16.29 -7.75 0.54
C ARG A 42 -15.98 -9.23 0.84
N ARG A 43 -15.56 -9.55 2.06
CA ARG A 43 -15.28 -10.91 2.53
C ARG A 43 -16.37 -11.46 3.46
N GLY A 44 -17.52 -10.78 3.57
CA GLY A 44 -18.63 -11.16 4.44
C GLY A 44 -18.34 -11.01 5.92
N ARG A 45 -17.35 -10.17 6.29
CA ARG A 45 -16.92 -9.92 7.66
C ARG A 45 -17.32 -8.51 8.09
N ASP A 46 -17.55 -8.33 9.38
CA ASP A 46 -17.89 -7.03 9.98
C ASP A 46 -16.70 -6.51 10.79
N PHE A 47 -16.15 -5.38 10.35
CA PHE A 47 -14.96 -4.79 10.96
C PHE A 47 -15.20 -4.36 12.41
N GLU A 48 -16.34 -3.73 12.72
CA GLU A 48 -16.61 -3.22 14.08
C GLU A 48 -16.84 -4.38 15.05
N ARG A 49 -17.56 -5.41 14.61
CA ARG A 49 -17.75 -6.63 15.42
C ARG A 49 -16.42 -7.34 15.72
N GLU A 50 -15.50 -7.35 14.77
CA GLU A 50 -14.21 -8.01 14.94
C GLU A 50 -13.22 -7.21 15.77
N LEU A 51 -13.29 -5.88 15.75
CA LEU A 51 -12.49 -5.04 16.65
C LEU A 51 -12.74 -5.39 18.12
N ASP A 52 -13.98 -5.74 18.48
CA ASP A 52 -14.34 -6.12 19.85
C ASP A 52 -14.01 -7.59 20.15
N ALA A 53 -14.05 -8.46 19.14
CA ALA A 53 -13.82 -9.90 19.30
C ALA A 53 -12.33 -10.29 19.29
N VAL A 54 -11.49 -9.54 18.58
CA VAL A 54 -10.10 -9.90 18.27
C VAL A 54 -9.15 -8.87 18.87
N SER A 55 -8.45 -9.24 19.94
CA SER A 55 -7.60 -8.33 20.73
C SER A 55 -6.45 -7.67 19.96
N TRP A 56 -5.95 -8.31 18.90
CA TRP A 56 -4.83 -7.77 18.10
C TRP A 56 -5.27 -6.87 16.95
N LEU A 57 -6.53 -6.99 16.50
CA LEU A 57 -7.01 -6.28 15.31
C LEU A 57 -7.02 -4.75 15.46
N PRO A 58 -7.38 -4.16 16.62
CA PRO A 58 -7.31 -2.72 16.79
C PRO A 58 -5.90 -2.15 16.61
N LEU A 59 -4.87 -2.84 17.13
CA LEU A 59 -3.48 -2.40 16.97
C LEU A 59 -3.01 -2.51 15.52
N ALA A 60 -3.36 -3.61 14.83
CA ALA A 60 -3.05 -3.81 13.42
C ALA A 60 -3.73 -2.76 12.54
N ALA A 61 -5.03 -2.53 12.73
CA ALA A 61 -5.79 -1.53 12.00
C ALA A 61 -5.23 -0.12 12.22
N LYS A 62 -4.89 0.24 13.46
CA LYS A 62 -4.27 1.54 13.77
C LYS A 62 -2.95 1.73 13.02
N ARG A 63 -2.09 0.72 13.03
CA ARG A 63 -0.80 0.77 12.31
C ARG A 63 -1.00 0.94 10.81
N ILE A 64 -1.94 0.20 10.22
CA ILE A 64 -2.21 0.23 8.78
C ILE A 64 -2.77 1.58 8.34
N VAL A 65 -3.71 2.15 9.10
CA VAL A 65 -4.24 3.49 8.80
C VAL A 65 -3.13 4.53 8.84
N ILE A 66 -2.24 4.49 9.85
CA ILE A 66 -1.10 5.40 9.93
C ILE A 66 -0.20 5.23 8.70
N GLU A 67 0.09 4.00 8.28
CA GLU A 67 0.94 3.73 7.12
C GLU A 67 0.30 4.21 5.81
N MET A 68 -1.00 3.97 5.61
CA MET A 68 -1.75 4.43 4.44
C MET A 68 -1.74 5.96 4.34
N VAL A 69 -2.01 6.64 5.44
CA VAL A 69 -2.07 8.11 5.46
C VAL A 69 -0.66 8.71 5.35
N ALA A 70 0.34 8.15 6.03
CA ALA A 70 1.73 8.60 5.90
C ALA A 70 2.24 8.47 4.46
N ALA A 71 1.92 7.36 3.78
CA ALA A 71 2.22 7.17 2.37
C ALA A 71 1.51 8.23 1.50
N ALA A 72 0.22 8.48 1.75
CA ALA A 72 -0.56 9.47 1.01
C ALA A 72 -0.04 10.91 1.21
N VAL A 73 0.37 11.27 2.41
CA VAL A 73 0.92 12.61 2.73
C VAL A 73 2.31 12.79 2.12
N THR A 74 3.16 11.77 2.23
CA THR A 74 4.55 11.84 1.74
C THR A 74 4.61 11.79 0.21
N VAL A 75 3.77 10.97 -0.42
CA VAL A 75 3.79 10.74 -1.88
C VAL A 75 2.77 11.62 -2.60
N GLY A 76 1.74 12.15 -1.94
CA GLY A 76 0.66 12.95 -2.53
C GLY A 76 1.08 14.06 -3.51
N PRO A 77 2.16 14.82 -3.24
CA PRO A 77 2.69 15.82 -4.20
C PRO A 77 3.46 15.23 -5.40
N HIS A 78 3.86 13.95 -5.31
CA HIS A 78 4.83 13.29 -6.19
C HIS A 78 4.33 11.94 -6.74
N VAL A 79 3.02 11.68 -6.72
CA VAL A 79 2.43 10.45 -7.28
C VAL A 79 2.84 10.34 -8.75
N GLY A 80 3.76 9.40 -9.05
CA GLY A 80 4.32 9.18 -10.39
C GLY A 80 5.67 9.85 -10.70
N ALA A 81 6.33 10.53 -9.75
CA ALA A 81 7.62 11.21 -9.98
C ALA A 81 8.77 10.59 -9.15
N ARG A 82 9.83 10.11 -9.82
CA ARG A 82 11.02 9.50 -9.16
C ARG A 82 12.28 10.38 -9.19
N SER A 83 12.32 11.47 -9.95
CA SER A 83 13.50 12.34 -10.04
C SER A 83 13.10 13.79 -10.26
N LEU A 84 13.58 14.67 -9.39
CA LEU A 84 13.63 16.12 -9.60
C LEU A 84 15.10 16.47 -9.80
N SER A 85 15.58 16.36 -11.05
CA SER A 85 16.90 16.85 -11.43
C SER A 85 16.74 18.29 -11.94
N SER A 86 17.04 19.26 -11.09
CA SER A 86 17.19 20.66 -11.51
C SER A 86 18.64 20.88 -11.93
N THR A 87 18.89 21.01 -13.24
CA THR A 87 20.21 21.44 -13.73
C THR A 87 20.05 22.58 -14.74
N THR A 88 20.70 23.69 -14.44
CA THR A 88 20.87 24.88 -15.27
C THR A 88 21.59 24.54 -16.58
N GLY A 89 20.90 24.56 -17.74
CA GLY A 89 21.54 24.45 -19.08
C GLY A 89 20.64 23.88 -20.20
N PRO A 90 21.06 23.95 -21.48
CA PRO A 90 20.18 23.79 -22.66
C PRO A 90 20.03 22.33 -23.09
N GLN A 91 19.22 21.52 -22.39
CA GLN A 91 18.78 20.21 -22.89
C GLN A 91 17.33 19.92 -22.47
N SER A 92 16.62 19.20 -23.34
CA SER A 92 15.16 18.97 -23.35
C SER A 92 14.64 18.16 -22.16
N ASP A 93 13.44 18.48 -21.71
CA ASP A 93 12.68 17.70 -20.72
C ASP A 93 11.90 16.54 -21.37
N ALA A 94 12.04 15.34 -20.80
CA ALA A 94 11.15 14.21 -21.01
C ALA A 94 10.69 13.67 -19.66
N VAL A 95 9.37 13.67 -19.44
CA VAL A 95 8.76 13.14 -18.21
C VAL A 95 8.47 11.66 -18.40
N THR A 96 9.24 10.80 -17.74
CA THR A 96 8.99 9.35 -17.75
C THR A 96 8.24 8.96 -16.48
N TYR A 97 6.94 8.72 -16.62
CA TYR A 97 6.10 8.16 -15.56
C TYR A 97 6.39 6.67 -15.42
N THR A 98 6.71 6.19 -14.22
CA THR A 98 6.71 4.76 -13.89
C THR A 98 5.90 4.53 -12.62
N ASP A 99 5.22 3.38 -12.59
CA ASP A 99 4.22 2.96 -11.60
C ASP A 99 4.81 2.84 -10.19
N ALA A 100 5.05 3.99 -9.55
CA ALA A 100 5.42 4.09 -8.16
C ALA A 100 4.15 4.10 -7.30
N GLY A 101 3.64 2.90 -6.98
CA GLY A 101 2.90 2.73 -5.73
C GLY A 101 1.61 1.93 -5.85
N GLN A 102 1.69 0.65 -5.52
CA GLN A 102 0.52 -0.11 -5.04
C GLN A 102 -0.17 0.58 -3.84
N LEU A 103 0.57 1.43 -3.11
CA LEU A 103 0.14 2.17 -1.91
C LEU A 103 -0.59 3.50 -2.23
N VAL A 104 -0.39 4.09 -3.42
CA VAL A 104 -0.81 5.47 -3.68
C VAL A 104 -1.56 5.54 -4.99
N ARG A 105 -2.90 5.53 -4.89
CA ARG A 105 -3.80 5.74 -6.02
C ARG A 105 -4.14 7.22 -6.13
N PHE A 106 -4.69 7.64 -7.27
CA PHE A 106 -5.27 8.99 -7.42
C PHE A 106 -6.33 9.30 -6.33
N SER A 107 -6.96 8.27 -5.76
CA SER A 107 -7.85 8.36 -4.58
C SER A 107 -7.14 8.65 -3.24
N GLY A 108 -5.81 8.80 -3.22
CA GLY A 108 -5.02 9.19 -2.05
C GLY A 108 -4.48 8.00 -1.25
N VAL A 109 -5.34 7.09 -0.80
CA VAL A 109 -4.96 5.93 0.04
C VAL A 109 -5.21 4.60 -0.68
N GLY A 110 -4.37 3.60 -0.42
CA GLY A 110 -4.48 2.26 -1.01
C GLY A 110 -4.17 1.16 0.00
N LEU A 111 -4.89 0.03 -0.11
CA LEU A 111 -4.59 -1.19 0.63
C LEU A 111 -3.73 -2.12 -0.22
N THR A 112 -2.61 -2.58 0.33
CA THR A 112 -1.73 -3.58 -0.28
C THR A 112 -2.10 -4.99 0.17
N ASP A 113 -1.59 -5.99 -0.55
CA ASP A 113 -1.72 -7.40 -0.16
C ASP A 113 -1.11 -7.69 1.22
N GLU A 114 -0.06 -6.97 1.60
CA GLU A 114 0.59 -7.10 2.91
C GLU A 114 -0.31 -6.56 4.03
N MET A 115 -0.91 -5.38 3.82
CA MET A 115 -1.89 -4.82 4.76
C MET A 115 -3.12 -5.72 4.90
N LEU A 116 -3.59 -6.32 3.81
CA LEU A 116 -4.69 -7.29 3.86
C LEU A 116 -4.32 -8.56 4.62
N PHE A 117 -3.06 -9.00 4.53
CA PHE A 117 -2.56 -10.10 5.35
C PHE A 117 -2.49 -9.73 6.83
N ASP A 118 -1.97 -8.54 7.15
CA ASP A 118 -1.85 -8.05 8.52
C ASP A 118 -3.22 -7.81 9.18
N LEU A 119 -4.26 -7.50 8.40
CA LEU A 119 -5.67 -7.47 8.84
C LEU A 119 -6.29 -8.87 8.99
N GLY A 120 -5.55 -9.94 8.67
CA GLY A 120 -6.06 -11.31 8.67
C GLY A 120 -7.13 -11.58 7.61
N LEU A 121 -7.16 -10.80 6.53
CA LEU A 121 -8.15 -10.90 5.45
C LEU A 121 -7.71 -11.80 4.29
N VAL A 122 -6.41 -12.10 4.19
CA VAL A 122 -5.84 -12.96 3.14
C VAL A 122 -4.86 -13.94 3.78
N PRO A 123 -4.90 -15.25 3.45
CA PRO A 123 -3.88 -16.19 3.91
C PRO A 123 -2.56 -15.98 3.16
N ARG A 124 -1.42 -15.97 3.87
CA ARG A 124 -0.09 -15.92 3.24
C ARG A 124 0.40 -17.33 2.97
N GLY A 125 0.25 -17.78 1.73
CA GLY A 125 0.91 -18.97 1.22
C GLY A 125 2.34 -18.67 0.72
N PRO A 126 3.21 -19.69 0.58
CA PRO A 126 4.51 -19.51 -0.06
C PRO A 126 4.33 -18.98 -1.49
N ARG A 127 4.93 -17.82 -1.77
CA ARG A 127 4.94 -17.17 -3.10
C ARG A 127 6.06 -17.67 -4.02
N GLY A 128 6.77 -18.72 -3.62
CA GLY A 128 7.85 -19.30 -4.41
C GLY A 128 7.32 -20.02 -5.63
N ARG A 129 7.70 -19.57 -6.83
CA ARG A 129 7.59 -20.39 -8.04
C ARG A 129 8.89 -21.15 -8.17
N PHE A 130 8.87 -22.46 -7.90
CA PHE A 130 10.01 -23.29 -8.26
C PHE A 130 10.16 -23.24 -9.79
N PRO A 131 11.37 -23.02 -10.32
CA PRO A 131 11.60 -23.16 -11.75
C PRO A 131 11.16 -24.56 -12.16
N SER A 132 10.53 -24.67 -13.33
CA SER A 132 10.26 -25.98 -13.91
C SER A 132 11.57 -26.79 -13.92
N PRO A 133 11.58 -28.04 -13.44
CA PRO A 133 12.80 -28.84 -13.40
C PRO A 133 13.44 -28.84 -14.80
N LEU A 134 14.76 -28.65 -14.84
CA LEU A 134 15.53 -28.78 -16.07
C LEU A 134 15.22 -30.16 -16.68
N GLN A 135 14.72 -30.17 -17.91
CA GLN A 135 14.54 -31.42 -18.63
C GLN A 135 15.93 -32.03 -18.85
N TRP A 136 16.08 -33.32 -18.52
CA TRP A 136 17.32 -34.04 -18.77
C TRP A 136 17.70 -33.97 -20.27
N PRO A 137 19.00 -33.93 -20.61
CA PRO A 137 19.48 -33.77 -21.99
C PRO A 137 18.90 -34.79 -22.99
N GLU A 138 18.48 -35.94 -22.49
CA GLU A 138 17.90 -37.05 -23.25
C GLU A 138 16.62 -36.68 -24.01
N VAL A 139 15.87 -35.68 -23.54
CA VAL A 139 14.63 -35.21 -24.20
C VAL A 139 14.93 -34.46 -25.50
N HIS A 140 16.10 -33.81 -25.60
CA HIS A 140 16.51 -33.09 -26.82
C HIS A 140 17.08 -34.03 -27.89
N ALA A 141 17.61 -35.18 -27.49
CA ALA A 141 18.13 -36.18 -28.42
C ALA A 141 17.01 -36.81 -29.26
N ARG A 142 15.81 -37.04 -28.70
CA ARG A 142 14.69 -37.63 -29.48
C ARG A 142 14.06 -36.69 -30.51
N ARG A 143 14.18 -35.37 -30.35
CA ARG A 143 13.60 -34.39 -31.30
C ARG A 143 14.45 -34.12 -32.55
N ARG A 144 15.71 -34.56 -32.58
CA ARG A 144 16.61 -34.39 -33.74
C ARG A 144 16.59 -35.57 -34.72
N TRP A 145 15.80 -36.60 -34.45
CA TRP A 145 15.74 -37.85 -35.22
C TRP A 145 14.30 -38.18 -35.67
N SER A 146 13.51 -37.14 -36.00
CA SER A 146 12.16 -37.26 -36.55
C SER A 146 12.05 -36.37 -37.78
#